data_AF-A0A8H5YB86-F1
#
_entry.id   AF-A0A8H5YB86-F1
#
_cell.length_a   1.000
_cell.length_b   1.000
_cell.length_c   1.000
_cell.angle_alpha   90.00
_cell.angle_beta   90.00
_cell.angle_gamma   90.00
#
_symmetry.space_group_name_H-M   'P 1'
#
loop_
_entity.id
_entity.type
_entity.pdbx_description
1 polymer ?
#
loop_
_entity_poly.entity_id
_entity_poly.type
_entity_poly.pdbx_seq_one_letter_code
_entity_poly.pdbx_strand_id
1 'polypeptide(L)'
;MSRRSLLRGLTLLRPNSNQLPTCRFLTRPSTFTLAPQTCRLLSTTSTHQTSEIRSIAELPNRISPRYLQSTKPGSSLLSLNWPKPPRNLLIIHKLYSDAVVEAVVKFSTYLHNEYPEVNLVFEPRIAQSLKDRLDFPIYASDSRSNMADKIDIIATFGGDGTVLRAASLYKLHGSVPPILSFNMGTLGFLGEWDFREYKKAWRETFMSGSDVATREANYPRGDWDKTSPVSYTAWERHKGKSMGAQRASKVLLRHRIKADVFDPSGNNINHWLSDTLSSEAKTGAKALAVPHEPSPSLRAINEISVHRGSHPHLAIIDIYQNGHFLTETTADGILISTPTGSTAYSLSAGGPIVHPLVKSLLITPISPCSLSFRSLVLPLDTKVTLRMSRKNRGRELDLSIDGKRCAGVSPGTEIRVEGEFVGRAGPGEEWHGGVPCMIRTEDDDPWVGGLTGLLKFNHPFGRDPGGDDYAD
;
A
#
# COMPACT_ATOMS: atom_id res chain seq x y z
N MET A 1 42.60 46.95 34.43
CA MET A 1 41.97 46.77 35.77
C MET A 1 40.68 45.97 35.55
N SER A 2 40.68 44.65 35.54
CA SER A 2 40.75 43.68 36.67
C SER A 2 39.61 43.80 37.70
N ARG A 3 38.66 42.85 37.65
CA ARG A 3 38.13 41.98 38.73
C ARG A 3 36.79 41.37 38.25
N ARG A 4 36.62 40.07 37.97
CA ARG A 4 36.76 38.78 38.73
C ARG A 4 35.45 38.30 39.37
N SER A 5 35.14 37.03 39.06
CA SER A 5 34.39 35.98 39.81
C SER A 5 32.87 36.17 39.95
N LEU A 6 32.02 35.16 39.67
CA LEU A 6 31.99 33.85 40.33
C LEU A 6 31.46 32.71 39.42
N LEU A 7 32.20 31.61 39.43
CA LEU A 7 31.80 30.24 39.02
C LEU A 7 31.54 29.42 40.29
N ARG A 8 30.43 28.67 40.33
CA ARG A 8 30.21 27.39 41.08
C ARG A 8 29.07 26.67 40.31
N GLY A 9 29.11 25.42 39.88
CA GLY A 9 29.87 24.24 40.33
C GLY A 9 28.91 23.31 41.08
N LEU A 10 28.34 22.29 40.41
CA LEU A 10 27.65 21.17 41.07
C LEU A 10 27.76 19.93 40.18
N THR A 11 28.59 19.00 40.64
CA THR A 11 28.95 17.73 40.01
C THR A 11 28.23 16.58 40.72
N LEU A 12 27.78 15.62 39.90
CA LEU A 12 27.37 14.24 40.19
C LEU A 12 28.00 13.57 41.42
N LEU A 13 27.17 12.94 42.27
CA LEU A 13 27.54 11.79 43.11
C LEU A 13 26.33 10.88 43.43
N ARG A 14 26.40 9.61 43.01
CA ARG A 14 25.86 8.38 43.63
C ARG A 14 27.09 7.52 44.02
N PRO A 15 26.99 6.40 44.78
CA PRO A 15 25.95 5.89 45.69
C PRO A 15 26.54 5.59 47.10
N ASN A 16 25.70 5.19 48.07
CA ASN A 16 26.14 4.73 49.38
C ASN A 16 25.66 3.30 49.70
N SER A 17 26.52 2.58 50.41
CA SER A 17 26.53 1.16 50.74
C SER A 17 26.18 0.85 52.20
N ASN A 18 25.66 -0.36 52.43
CA ASN A 18 25.85 -1.29 53.57
C ASN A 18 25.36 -0.97 55.00
N GLN A 19 24.60 -1.93 55.58
CA GLN A 19 24.82 -2.70 56.83
C GLN A 19 23.62 -3.70 57.02
N LEU A 20 23.73 -5.04 56.83
CA LEU A 20 24.18 -6.17 57.72
C LEU A 20 23.12 -6.63 58.78
N PRO A 21 23.07 -7.90 59.30
CA PRO A 21 23.96 -9.07 59.15
C PRO A 21 23.33 -10.50 58.99
N THR A 22 24.25 -11.43 58.70
CA THR A 22 24.39 -12.93 58.76
C THR A 22 23.45 -13.85 59.57
N CYS A 23 23.18 -15.08 59.06
CA CYS A 23 23.85 -16.32 59.52
C CYS A 23 23.59 -17.56 58.60
N ARG A 24 24.61 -18.43 58.51
CA ARG A 24 24.75 -19.63 57.65
C ARG A 24 23.93 -20.83 58.15
N PHE A 25 23.62 -21.82 57.29
CA PHE A 25 24.02 -23.24 57.51
C PHE A 25 23.80 -24.14 56.26
N LEU A 26 24.93 -24.72 55.82
CA LEU A 26 25.21 -26.06 55.29
C LEU A 26 24.42 -26.73 54.14
N THR A 27 25.24 -27.35 53.30
CA THR A 27 24.99 -28.18 52.11
C THR A 27 24.42 -29.58 52.40
N ARG A 28 23.63 -30.08 51.43
CA ARG A 28 23.14 -31.46 51.08
C ARG A 28 23.99 -32.67 51.55
N PRO A 29 23.53 -33.96 51.47
CA PRO A 29 22.38 -34.55 50.73
C PRO A 29 21.59 -35.68 51.46
N SER A 30 20.43 -36.12 50.94
CA SER A 30 20.06 -37.56 50.78
C SER A 30 18.63 -37.76 50.27
N THR A 31 18.50 -38.82 49.46
CA THR A 31 17.34 -39.44 48.80
C THR A 31 16.20 -39.85 49.73
N PHE A 32 14.94 -39.75 49.29
CA PHE A 32 13.91 -40.82 49.38
C PHE A 32 12.65 -40.47 48.56
N THR A 33 12.05 -41.50 47.97
CA THR A 33 10.98 -41.51 46.97
C THR A 33 9.63 -41.94 47.61
N LEU A 34 8.50 -41.61 46.95
CA LEU A 34 7.10 -42.08 47.12
C LEU A 34 6.23 -41.29 48.13
N ALA A 35 4.97 -40.90 47.88
CA ALA A 35 3.96 -41.23 46.85
C ALA A 35 2.98 -40.04 46.63
N PRO A 36 2.23 -39.94 45.52
CA PRO A 36 1.30 -38.84 45.29
C PRO A 36 -0.10 -39.16 45.85
N GLN A 37 -0.56 -38.36 46.80
CA GLN A 37 -1.98 -38.32 47.18
C GLN A 37 -2.71 -37.28 46.33
N THR A 38 -3.86 -37.70 45.83
CA THR A 38 -4.78 -37.00 44.94
C THR A 38 -5.40 -35.76 45.57
N CYS A 39 -5.19 -34.59 44.96
CA CYS A 39 -6.07 -33.43 45.12
C CYS A 39 -6.51 -32.95 43.74
N ARG A 40 -7.77 -33.24 43.38
CA ARG A 40 -8.43 -32.65 42.21
C ARG A 40 -8.77 -31.19 42.54
N LEU A 41 -7.91 -30.27 42.15
CA LEU A 41 -8.26 -28.86 42.04
C LEU A 41 -8.92 -28.64 40.67
N LEU A 42 -10.24 -28.45 40.68
CA LEU A 42 -10.99 -27.92 39.53
C LEU A 42 -10.58 -26.45 39.34
N SER A 43 -9.57 -26.22 38.50
CA SER A 43 -9.21 -24.89 38.03
C SER A 43 -10.14 -24.52 36.88
N THR A 44 -11.16 -23.69 37.14
CA THR A 44 -11.88 -22.95 36.09
C THR A 44 -11.08 -21.72 35.71
N THR A 45 -9.91 -21.94 35.10
CA THR A 45 -9.25 -20.88 34.31
C THR A 45 -9.90 -20.90 32.94
N SER A 46 -10.74 -19.90 32.65
CA SER A 46 -11.13 -19.60 31.27
C SER A 46 -9.84 -19.38 30.50
N THR A 47 -9.44 -20.35 29.67
CA THR A 47 -8.33 -20.16 28.75
C THR A 47 -8.80 -19.12 27.74
N HIS A 48 -8.35 -17.88 27.89
CA HIS A 48 -8.33 -16.96 26.75
C HIS A 48 -7.57 -17.69 25.65
N GLN A 49 -8.29 -18.20 24.65
CA GLN A 49 -7.70 -18.76 23.45
C GLN A 49 -6.98 -17.61 22.75
N THR A 50 -5.69 -17.46 22.99
CA THR A 50 -4.87 -16.51 22.25
C THR A 50 -4.96 -16.88 20.78
N SER A 51 -5.25 -15.93 19.89
CA SER A 51 -5.32 -16.22 18.46
C SER A 51 -4.04 -16.88 17.96
N GLU A 52 -4.20 -17.90 17.13
CA GLU A 52 -3.09 -18.55 16.46
C GLU A 52 -2.69 -17.71 15.22
N ILE A 53 -1.40 -17.41 15.08
CA ILE A 53 -0.87 -16.80 13.86
C ILE A 53 -0.40 -17.92 12.94
N ARG A 54 -1.04 -18.07 11.78
CA ARG A 54 -0.74 -19.09 10.77
C ARG A 54 0.06 -18.52 9.60
N SER A 55 0.72 -19.39 8.84
CA SER A 55 1.46 -18.96 7.66
C SER A 55 0.51 -18.74 6.48
N ILE A 56 0.72 -17.65 5.73
CA ILE A 56 0.02 -17.40 4.46
C ILE A 56 0.25 -18.53 3.42
N ALA A 57 1.29 -19.37 3.57
CA ALA A 57 1.54 -20.49 2.69
C ALA A 57 0.42 -21.54 2.70
N GLU A 58 -0.31 -21.65 3.82
CA GLU A 58 -1.47 -22.54 3.99
C GLU A 58 -2.68 -22.11 3.16
N LEU A 59 -2.72 -20.83 2.74
CA LEU A 59 -3.84 -20.28 2.00
C LEU A 59 -3.87 -20.77 0.54
N PRO A 60 -5.06 -20.90 -0.05
CA PRO A 60 -5.18 -21.21 -1.47
C PRO A 60 -4.60 -20.08 -2.33
N ASN A 61 -4.28 -20.41 -3.59
CA ASN A 61 -3.80 -19.41 -4.55
C ASN A 61 -4.86 -18.34 -4.84
N ARG A 62 -4.35 -17.16 -5.19
CA ARG A 62 -5.08 -15.94 -5.48
C ARG A 62 -6.14 -16.15 -6.56
N ILE A 63 -7.31 -15.58 -6.31
CA ILE A 63 -8.39 -15.40 -7.27
C ILE A 63 -8.20 -14.01 -7.91
N SER A 64 -7.95 -13.99 -9.21
CA SER A 64 -7.87 -12.74 -9.97
C SER A 64 -9.27 -12.31 -10.42
N PRO A 65 -9.71 -11.09 -10.09
CA PRO A 65 -10.97 -10.56 -10.61
C PRO A 65 -10.83 -10.13 -12.07
N ARG A 66 -11.98 -9.96 -12.72
CA ARG A 66 -12.12 -9.36 -14.05
C ARG A 66 -12.61 -7.93 -13.89
N TYR A 67 -12.10 -7.01 -14.70
CA TYR A 67 -12.54 -5.62 -14.74
C TYR A 67 -13.25 -5.36 -16.06
N LEU A 68 -14.54 -5.09 -15.97
CA LEU A 68 -15.42 -4.93 -17.12
C LEU A 68 -15.80 -3.46 -17.28
N GLN A 69 -16.13 -3.03 -18.50
CA GLN A 69 -16.67 -1.69 -18.70
C GLN A 69 -17.98 -1.54 -17.93
N SER A 70 -18.17 -0.43 -17.22
CA SER A 70 -19.46 -0.14 -16.59
C SER A 70 -20.56 -0.05 -17.65
N THR A 71 -21.75 -0.58 -17.33
CA THR A 71 -22.94 -0.49 -18.17
C THR A 71 -23.60 0.89 -18.11
N LYS A 72 -23.19 1.76 -17.17
CA LYS A 72 -23.74 3.10 -17.02
C LYS A 72 -23.20 4.03 -18.13
N PRO A 73 -24.08 4.65 -18.94
CA PRO A 73 -23.66 5.60 -19.97
C PRO A 73 -22.85 6.75 -19.37
N GLY A 74 -21.71 7.08 -19.97
CA GLY A 74 -20.84 8.18 -19.53
C GLY A 74 -19.96 7.88 -18.32
N SER A 75 -20.09 6.72 -17.66
CA SER A 75 -19.19 6.35 -16.57
C SER A 75 -17.85 5.86 -17.14
N SER A 76 -16.77 6.52 -16.73
CA SER A 76 -15.41 6.14 -17.08
C SER A 76 -14.79 5.12 -16.11
N LEU A 77 -15.57 4.67 -15.12
CA LEU A 77 -15.18 3.66 -14.14
C LEU A 77 -15.46 2.26 -14.67
N LEU A 78 -14.70 1.28 -14.17
CA LEU A 78 -14.89 -0.13 -14.46
C LEU A 78 -15.74 -0.79 -13.38
N SER A 79 -16.27 -1.97 -13.68
CA SER A 79 -16.99 -2.82 -12.75
C SER A 79 -16.13 -4.00 -12.35
N LEU A 80 -15.99 -4.22 -11.04
CA LEU A 80 -15.32 -5.39 -10.48
C LEU A 80 -16.19 -6.63 -10.67
N ASN A 81 -15.63 -7.72 -11.21
CA ASN A 81 -16.33 -8.99 -11.30
C ASN A 81 -15.45 -10.12 -10.77
N TRP A 82 -15.89 -10.77 -9.71
CA TRP A 82 -15.22 -11.93 -9.16
C TRP A 82 -15.67 -13.20 -9.92
N PRO A 83 -14.75 -14.07 -10.37
CA PRO A 83 -15.14 -15.38 -10.91
C PRO A 83 -15.62 -16.33 -9.79
N LYS A 84 -15.12 -16.12 -8.56
CA LYS A 84 -15.48 -16.84 -7.34
C LYS A 84 -15.36 -15.88 -6.15
N PRO A 85 -16.11 -16.07 -5.05
CA PRO A 85 -16.01 -15.21 -3.87
C PRO A 85 -14.56 -15.02 -3.41
N PRO A 86 -14.10 -13.79 -3.14
CA PRO A 86 -12.75 -13.55 -2.63
C PRO A 86 -12.61 -14.12 -1.21
N ARG A 87 -11.44 -14.67 -0.90
CA ARG A 87 -11.17 -15.38 0.35
C ARG A 87 -10.00 -14.79 1.12
N ASN A 88 -8.96 -14.33 0.44
CA ASN A 88 -7.72 -13.91 1.10
C ASN A 88 -7.61 -12.38 1.11
N LEU A 89 -7.89 -11.76 2.26
CA LEU A 89 -7.87 -10.32 2.44
C LEU A 89 -6.60 -9.87 3.16
N LEU A 90 -5.78 -9.06 2.51
CA LEU A 90 -4.66 -8.37 3.15
C LEU A 90 -5.13 -7.07 3.80
N ILE A 91 -4.90 -6.90 5.09
CA ILE A 91 -5.18 -5.67 5.81
C ILE A 91 -3.89 -4.89 6.06
N ILE A 92 -3.88 -3.63 5.63
CA ILE A 92 -2.78 -2.69 5.84
C ILE A 92 -3.35 -1.47 6.56
N HIS A 93 -2.68 -1.03 7.62
CA HIS A 93 -3.16 0.11 8.38
C HIS A 93 -2.04 1.06 8.76
N LYS A 94 -2.42 2.31 9.06
CA LYS A 94 -1.51 3.31 9.60
C LYS A 94 -0.99 2.83 10.95
N LEU A 95 0.34 2.78 11.09
CA LEU A 95 1.00 2.38 12.33
C LEU A 95 0.89 3.49 13.38
N TYR A 96 0.99 3.10 14.65
CA TYR A 96 1.03 4.02 15.81
C TYR A 96 -0.19 4.96 15.90
N SER A 97 -1.37 4.46 15.52
CA SER A 97 -2.62 5.21 15.65
C SER A 97 -3.70 4.31 16.25
N ASP A 98 -4.00 4.51 17.52
CA ASP A 98 -4.93 3.64 18.26
C ASP A 98 -6.32 3.61 17.63
N ALA A 99 -6.83 4.77 17.20
CA ALA A 99 -8.11 4.86 16.49
C ALA A 99 -8.18 3.98 15.24
N VAL A 100 -7.07 3.85 14.51
CA VAL A 100 -6.97 2.98 13.33
C VAL A 100 -6.90 1.52 13.75
N VAL A 101 -6.15 1.19 14.80
CA VAL A 101 -6.08 -0.18 15.33
C VAL A 101 -7.46 -0.64 15.82
N GLU A 102 -8.22 0.19 16.53
CA GLU A 102 -9.60 -0.11 16.94
C GLU A 102 -10.50 -0.40 15.74
N ALA A 103 -10.39 0.40 14.67
CA ALA A 103 -11.16 0.19 13.45
C ALA A 103 -10.79 -1.12 12.76
N VAL A 104 -9.50 -1.47 12.69
CA VAL A 104 -9.02 -2.74 12.14
C VAL A 104 -9.55 -3.92 12.95
N VAL A 105 -9.52 -3.85 14.28
CA VAL A 105 -10.08 -4.90 15.15
C VAL A 105 -11.58 -5.02 14.91
N LYS A 106 -12.33 -3.91 14.94
CA LYS A 106 -13.78 -3.89 14.68
C LYS A 106 -14.13 -4.47 13.31
N PHE A 107 -13.36 -4.13 12.28
CA PHE A 107 -13.54 -4.64 10.94
C PHE A 107 -13.24 -6.13 10.85
N SER A 108 -12.14 -6.57 11.46
CA SER A 108 -11.71 -7.97 11.50
C SER A 108 -12.73 -8.86 12.22
N THR A 109 -13.23 -8.43 13.38
CA THR A 109 -14.29 -9.13 14.12
C THR A 109 -15.59 -9.18 13.32
N TYR A 110 -15.97 -8.11 12.63
CA TYR A 110 -17.13 -8.13 11.74
C TYR A 110 -16.96 -9.16 10.61
N LEU A 111 -15.80 -9.19 9.96
CA LEU A 111 -15.54 -10.16 8.88
C LEU A 111 -15.53 -11.59 9.38
N HIS A 112 -14.91 -11.85 10.54
CA HIS A 112 -14.89 -13.19 11.12
C HIS A 112 -16.31 -13.71 11.40
N ASN A 113 -17.18 -12.85 11.95
CA ASN A 113 -18.55 -13.22 12.31
C ASN A 113 -19.47 -13.37 11.10
N GLU A 114 -19.34 -12.47 10.12
CA GLU A 114 -20.28 -12.37 9.00
C GLU A 114 -19.79 -13.02 7.72
N TYR A 115 -18.49 -13.26 7.56
CA TYR A 115 -17.87 -13.86 6.36
C TYR A 115 -16.77 -14.84 6.79
N PRO A 116 -17.12 -15.97 7.44
CA PRO A 116 -16.14 -16.90 8.01
C PRO A 116 -15.22 -17.56 6.97
N GLU A 117 -15.59 -17.53 5.69
CA GLU A 117 -14.75 -17.95 4.56
C GLU A 117 -13.58 -16.99 4.24
N VAL A 118 -13.56 -15.79 4.81
CA VAL A 118 -12.53 -14.77 4.54
C VAL A 118 -11.37 -14.92 5.52
N ASN A 119 -10.20 -15.26 4.97
CA ASN A 119 -8.93 -15.30 5.66
C ASN A 119 -8.34 -13.90 5.77
N LEU A 120 -8.05 -13.48 7.01
CA LEU A 120 -7.45 -12.17 7.30
C LEU A 120 -5.93 -12.30 7.38
N VAL A 121 -5.24 -11.56 6.51
CA VAL A 121 -3.78 -11.58 6.37
C VAL A 121 -3.21 -10.22 6.79
N PHE A 122 -2.11 -10.24 7.54
CA PHE A 122 -1.42 -9.05 8.02
C PHE A 122 0.10 -9.16 7.79
N GLU A 123 0.81 -8.02 7.84
CA GLU A 123 2.27 -8.03 7.95
C GLU A 123 2.69 -8.63 9.31
N PRO A 124 3.86 -9.29 9.44
CA PRO A 124 4.20 -10.08 10.64
C PRO A 124 4.20 -9.27 11.92
N ARG A 125 4.78 -8.05 11.87
CA ARG A 125 4.82 -7.13 13.01
C ARG A 125 3.42 -6.72 13.47
N ILE A 126 2.50 -6.53 12.51
CA ILE A 126 1.12 -6.14 12.79
C ILE A 126 0.36 -7.33 13.38
N ALA A 127 0.48 -8.52 12.77
CA ALA A 127 -0.14 -9.75 13.26
C ALA A 127 0.23 -10.00 14.73
N GLN A 128 1.51 -9.82 15.08
CA GLN A 128 1.98 -9.99 16.45
C GLN A 128 1.33 -9.00 17.43
N SER A 129 1.13 -7.74 17.01
CA SER A 129 0.49 -6.72 17.85
C SER A 129 -1.03 -6.90 18.01
N LEU A 130 -1.68 -7.57 17.05
CA LEU A 130 -3.12 -7.82 17.04
C LEU A 130 -3.51 -9.16 17.66
N LYS A 131 -2.54 -10.05 17.88
CA LYS A 131 -2.77 -11.42 18.38
C LYS A 131 -3.61 -11.45 19.66
N ASP A 132 -3.31 -10.57 20.60
CA ASP A 132 -4.02 -10.55 21.89
C ASP A 132 -5.36 -9.78 21.83
N ARG A 133 -5.64 -9.13 20.70
CA ARG A 133 -6.85 -8.33 20.47
C ARG A 133 -7.92 -9.05 19.65
N LEU A 134 -7.54 -10.15 18.99
CA LEU A 134 -8.43 -10.98 18.18
C LEU A 134 -8.48 -12.38 18.80
N ASP A 135 -9.68 -12.94 18.89
CA ASP A 135 -9.98 -14.24 19.52
C ASP A 135 -10.09 -15.39 18.50
N PHE A 136 -9.68 -15.15 17.25
CA PHE A 136 -9.72 -16.12 16.16
C PHE A 136 -8.40 -16.15 15.37
N PRO A 137 -8.09 -17.24 14.64
CA PRO A 137 -6.84 -17.35 13.90
C PRO A 137 -6.68 -16.28 12.81
N ILE A 138 -5.47 -15.75 12.69
CA ILE A 138 -5.07 -14.79 11.63
C ILE A 138 -3.85 -15.30 10.87
N TYR A 139 -3.62 -14.80 9.67
CA TYR A 139 -2.49 -15.18 8.83
C TYR A 139 -1.46 -14.06 8.77
N ALA A 140 -0.18 -14.44 8.76
CA ALA A 140 0.92 -13.50 8.53
C ALA A 140 1.67 -13.85 7.26
N SER A 141 2.10 -12.83 6.51
CA SER A 141 3.02 -13.03 5.38
C SER A 141 4.35 -13.58 5.89
N ASP A 142 4.95 -14.59 5.25
CA ASP A 142 6.28 -15.06 5.62
C ASP A 142 7.31 -14.74 4.53
N SER A 143 8.60 -14.75 4.88
CA SER A 143 9.69 -14.45 3.94
C SER A 143 9.88 -15.52 2.85
N ARG A 144 9.14 -16.63 2.91
CA ARG A 144 9.33 -17.80 2.03
C ARG A 144 8.23 -17.94 0.98
N SER A 145 7.04 -17.39 1.25
CA SER A 145 5.88 -17.45 0.38
C SER A 145 5.67 -16.13 -0.34
N ASN A 146 5.37 -16.22 -1.62
CA ASN A 146 5.05 -15.05 -2.41
C ASN A 146 3.64 -14.57 -2.06
N MET A 147 3.55 -13.52 -1.24
CA MET A 147 2.28 -12.91 -0.85
C MET A 147 1.44 -12.50 -2.07
N ALA A 148 2.07 -12.10 -3.17
CA ALA A 148 1.36 -11.64 -4.35
C ALA A 148 0.51 -12.73 -5.03
N ASP A 149 0.87 -14.00 -4.82
CA ASP A 149 0.18 -15.16 -5.39
C ASP A 149 -0.95 -15.67 -4.50
N LYS A 150 -1.15 -15.08 -3.31
CA LYS A 150 -2.14 -15.51 -2.33
C LYS A 150 -3.28 -14.49 -2.12
N ILE A 151 -2.99 -13.20 -2.18
CA ILE A 151 -3.95 -12.16 -1.78
C ILE A 151 -4.96 -11.85 -2.89
N ASP A 152 -6.25 -11.98 -2.58
CA ASP A 152 -7.34 -11.69 -3.52
C ASP A 152 -7.67 -10.20 -3.54
N ILE A 153 -7.66 -9.57 -2.37
CA ILE A 153 -8.08 -8.18 -2.14
C ILE A 153 -7.23 -7.54 -1.03
N ILE A 154 -7.06 -6.22 -1.09
CA ILE A 154 -6.38 -5.43 -0.06
C ILE A 154 -7.36 -4.44 0.55
N ALA A 155 -7.39 -4.34 1.88
CA ALA A 155 -8.07 -3.25 2.59
C ALA A 155 -7.06 -2.35 3.28
N THR A 156 -7.13 -1.04 3.04
CA THR A 156 -6.26 -0.04 3.65
C THR A 156 -7.01 0.83 4.66
N PHE A 157 -6.41 1.07 5.82
CA PHE A 157 -6.97 1.90 6.89
C PHE A 157 -6.02 3.05 7.21
N GLY A 158 -6.33 4.26 6.76
CA GLY A 158 -5.45 5.41 6.92
C GLY A 158 -5.69 6.48 5.87
N GLY A 159 -4.61 7.06 5.32
CA GLY A 159 -4.68 8.01 4.20
C GLY A 159 -3.88 7.51 2.99
N ASP A 160 -3.49 8.42 2.11
CA ASP A 160 -2.83 8.06 0.84
C ASP A 160 -1.58 7.19 1.04
N GLY A 161 -0.80 7.44 2.10
CA GLY A 161 0.39 6.65 2.41
C GLY A 161 0.14 5.15 2.64
N THR A 162 -1.05 4.74 3.11
CA THR A 162 -1.38 3.31 3.27
C THR A 162 -1.74 2.67 1.92
N VAL A 163 -2.36 3.42 1.01
CA VAL A 163 -2.58 2.99 -0.39
C VAL A 163 -1.24 2.84 -1.13
N LEU A 164 -0.32 3.79 -0.95
CA LEU A 164 1.04 3.68 -1.48
C LEU A 164 1.78 2.48 -0.88
N ARG A 165 1.62 2.23 0.43
CA ARG A 165 2.18 1.01 1.06
C ARG A 165 1.61 -0.25 0.42
N ALA A 166 0.29 -0.32 0.22
CA ALA A 166 -0.37 -1.44 -0.44
C ALA A 166 0.20 -1.71 -1.84
N ALA A 167 0.22 -0.70 -2.70
CA ALA A 167 0.80 -0.81 -4.04
C ALA A 167 2.30 -1.17 -3.98
N SER A 168 3.02 -0.66 -2.97
CA SER A 168 4.45 -0.92 -2.80
C SER A 168 4.82 -2.39 -2.54
N LEU A 169 3.89 -3.18 -2.01
CA LEU A 169 4.08 -4.62 -1.81
C LEU A 169 4.07 -5.40 -3.13
N TYR A 170 3.56 -4.79 -4.21
CA TYR A 170 3.42 -5.38 -5.54
C TYR A 170 4.30 -4.69 -6.58
N LYS A 171 5.39 -4.02 -6.16
CA LYS A 171 6.29 -3.28 -7.06
C LYS A 171 6.89 -4.16 -8.16
N LEU A 172 7.23 -5.40 -7.84
CA LEU A 172 7.81 -6.34 -8.78
C LEU A 172 6.77 -7.08 -9.62
N HIS A 173 5.49 -7.00 -9.25
CA HIS A 173 4.41 -7.74 -9.90
C HIS A 173 3.63 -6.85 -10.87
N GLY A 174 3.26 -7.42 -12.02
CA GLY A 174 2.43 -6.75 -13.03
C GLY A 174 0.95 -6.61 -12.65
N SER A 175 0.49 -7.35 -11.63
CA SER A 175 -0.91 -7.32 -11.18
C SER A 175 -1.01 -7.01 -9.69
N VAL A 176 -1.74 -5.94 -9.36
CA VAL A 176 -2.09 -5.57 -7.99
C VAL A 176 -3.53 -6.02 -7.70
N PRO A 177 -3.82 -6.62 -6.53
CA PRO A 177 -5.20 -6.89 -6.11
C PRO A 177 -6.02 -5.60 -5.99
N PRO A 178 -7.36 -5.66 -6.13
CA PRO A 178 -8.23 -4.53 -5.81
C PRO A 178 -7.94 -3.97 -4.42
N ILE A 179 -7.83 -2.64 -4.33
CA ILE A 179 -7.61 -1.92 -3.07
C ILE A 179 -8.91 -1.25 -2.65
N LEU A 180 -9.46 -1.71 -1.52
CA LEU A 180 -10.55 -1.07 -0.80
C LEU A 180 -9.96 -0.14 0.28
N SER A 181 -10.04 1.17 0.09
CA SER A 181 -9.42 2.12 1.01
C SER A 181 -10.43 2.83 1.91
N PHE A 182 -10.21 2.72 3.22
CA PHE A 182 -10.90 3.46 4.26
C PHE A 182 -10.06 4.64 4.73
N ASN A 183 -10.62 5.83 4.52
CA ASN A 183 -10.04 7.08 4.97
C ASN A 183 -10.21 7.22 6.49
N MET A 184 -9.09 7.34 7.19
CA MET A 184 -9.03 7.47 8.64
C MET A 184 -8.02 8.53 9.04
N GLY A 185 -8.52 9.68 9.51
CA GLY A 185 -7.72 10.84 9.91
C GLY A 185 -7.87 11.99 8.93
N THR A 186 -6.75 12.59 8.50
CA THR A 186 -6.75 13.68 7.50
C THR A 186 -7.21 13.13 6.15
N LEU A 187 -8.23 13.77 5.58
CA LEU A 187 -8.84 13.36 4.32
C LEU A 187 -7.77 13.37 3.20
N GLY A 188 -7.56 12.24 2.51
CA GLY A 188 -6.58 12.05 1.42
C GLY A 188 -7.23 11.88 0.05
N PHE A 189 -6.45 11.97 -1.02
CA PHE A 189 -6.92 11.98 -2.42
C PHE A 189 -7.15 10.57 -3.01
N LEU A 190 -6.67 9.51 -2.34
CA LEU A 190 -6.78 8.12 -2.78
C LEU A 190 -7.75 7.28 -1.92
N GLY A 191 -8.09 7.77 -0.72
CA GLY A 191 -8.98 7.08 0.22
C GLY A 191 -10.44 7.48 0.00
N GLU A 192 -11.23 6.56 -0.57
CA GLU A 192 -12.59 6.85 -1.05
C GLU A 192 -13.68 6.63 0.01
N TRP A 193 -13.54 5.64 0.90
CA TRP A 193 -14.61 5.26 1.83
C TRP A 193 -14.37 5.83 3.23
N ASP A 194 -15.40 6.42 3.84
CA ASP A 194 -15.40 6.65 5.29
C ASP A 194 -15.51 5.31 6.03
N PHE A 195 -14.70 5.13 7.08
CA PHE A 195 -14.75 3.89 7.86
C PHE A 195 -16.15 3.59 8.44
N ARG A 196 -16.99 4.60 8.69
CA ARG A 196 -18.40 4.40 9.12
C ARG A 196 -19.19 3.52 8.16
N GLU A 197 -18.82 3.51 6.88
CA GLU A 197 -19.49 2.76 5.81
C GLU A 197 -18.87 1.37 5.56
N TYR A 198 -17.94 0.90 6.39
CA TYR A 198 -17.17 -0.34 6.15
C TYR A 198 -18.01 -1.57 5.81
N LYS A 199 -19.19 -1.72 6.42
CA LYS A 199 -20.11 -2.84 6.15
C LYS A 199 -20.67 -2.79 4.74
N LYS A 200 -21.05 -1.59 4.28
CA LYS A 200 -21.57 -1.35 2.93
C LYS A 200 -20.45 -1.54 1.91
N ALA A 201 -19.31 -0.91 2.14
CA ALA A 201 -18.13 -0.97 1.28
C ALA A 201 -17.66 -2.42 1.05
N TRP A 202 -17.53 -3.20 2.12
CA TRP A 202 -17.14 -4.61 2.03
C TRP A 202 -18.19 -5.45 1.31
N ARG A 203 -19.48 -5.29 1.66
CA ARG A 203 -20.58 -6.05 1.04
C ARG A 203 -20.62 -5.81 -0.48
N GLU A 204 -20.53 -4.56 -0.91
CA GLU A 204 -20.49 -4.22 -2.34
C GLU A 204 -19.32 -4.92 -3.03
N THR A 205 -18.13 -4.84 -2.41
CA THR A 205 -16.91 -5.43 -2.97
C THR A 205 -16.98 -6.96 -3.06
N PHE A 206 -17.42 -7.62 -1.99
CA PHE A 206 -17.47 -9.08 -1.88
C PHE A 206 -18.52 -9.71 -2.80
N MET A 207 -19.67 -9.05 -2.94
CA MET A 207 -20.78 -9.51 -3.79
C MET A 207 -20.64 -9.10 -5.27
N SER A 208 -19.58 -8.35 -5.61
CA SER A 208 -19.43 -7.79 -6.95
C SER A 208 -19.28 -8.86 -8.03
N GLY A 209 -20.20 -8.87 -9.00
CA GLY A 209 -20.24 -9.89 -10.06
C GLY A 209 -20.93 -11.21 -9.68
N SER A 210 -21.51 -11.29 -8.48
CA SER A 210 -22.32 -12.44 -8.04
C SER A 210 -23.55 -12.65 -8.94
N ASP A 211 -23.78 -13.88 -9.39
CA ASP A 211 -24.95 -14.28 -10.18
C ASP A 211 -26.15 -14.73 -9.32
N VAL A 212 -26.03 -14.64 -8.00
CA VAL A 212 -27.03 -15.14 -7.04
C VAL A 212 -28.42 -14.55 -7.29
N ALA A 213 -28.52 -13.24 -7.54
CA ALA A 213 -29.80 -12.60 -7.84
C ALA A 213 -30.41 -13.07 -9.18
N THR A 214 -29.59 -13.33 -10.19
CA THR A 214 -30.05 -13.80 -11.50
C THR A 214 -30.56 -15.24 -11.43
N ARG A 215 -29.90 -16.09 -10.63
CA ARG A 215 -30.35 -17.48 -10.40
C ARG A 215 -31.70 -17.53 -9.67
N GLU A 216 -31.92 -16.63 -8.71
CA GLU A 216 -33.22 -16.53 -8.01
C GLU A 216 -34.37 -16.08 -8.93
N ALA A 217 -34.10 -15.19 -9.89
CA ALA A 217 -35.11 -14.76 -10.86
C ALA A 217 -35.49 -15.87 -11.86
N ASN A 218 -34.54 -16.73 -12.23
CA ASN A 218 -34.75 -17.79 -13.23
C ASN A 218 -35.35 -19.09 -12.65
N TYR A 219 -35.32 -19.28 -11.32
CA TYR A 219 -35.95 -20.41 -10.63
C TYR A 219 -37.01 -19.91 -9.63
N PRO A 220 -38.27 -19.71 -10.05
CA PRO A 220 -39.34 -19.36 -9.12
C PRO A 220 -39.49 -20.45 -8.06
N ARG A 221 -39.74 -20.04 -6.81
CA ARG A 221 -39.98 -20.95 -5.67
C ARG A 221 -41.06 -21.97 -6.04
N GLY A 222 -40.66 -23.22 -6.28
CA GLY A 222 -41.62 -24.25 -6.65
C GLY A 222 -41.04 -25.65 -6.81
N ASP A 223 -39.83 -25.80 -7.34
CA ASP A 223 -39.32 -27.13 -7.71
C ASP A 223 -37.94 -27.40 -7.09
N TRP A 224 -37.96 -28.02 -5.91
CA TRP A 224 -36.75 -28.50 -5.24
C TRP A 224 -36.51 -29.96 -5.66
N ASP A 225 -36.03 -30.20 -6.88
CA ASP A 225 -35.52 -31.53 -7.18
C ASP A 225 -34.20 -31.75 -6.40
N LYS A 226 -34.20 -32.71 -5.47
CA LYS A 226 -33.15 -32.97 -4.48
C LYS A 226 -31.89 -33.63 -5.05
N THR A 227 -31.62 -33.49 -6.34
CA THR A 227 -30.65 -34.34 -7.06
C THR A 227 -29.46 -33.60 -7.67
N SER A 228 -29.40 -32.27 -7.59
CA SER A 228 -28.18 -31.53 -7.93
C SER A 228 -27.31 -31.30 -6.68
N PRO A 229 -26.00 -31.61 -6.68
CA PRO A 229 -25.13 -31.28 -5.55
C PRO A 229 -24.99 -29.75 -5.50
N VAL A 230 -25.81 -29.11 -4.68
CA VAL A 230 -25.75 -27.66 -4.44
C VAL A 230 -24.42 -27.38 -3.72
N SER A 231 -23.39 -27.07 -4.49
CA SER A 231 -22.20 -26.42 -3.95
C SER A 231 -22.64 -25.05 -3.47
N TYR A 232 -22.94 -24.93 -2.18
CA TYR A 232 -23.20 -23.64 -1.54
C TYR A 232 -21.95 -22.78 -1.67
N THR A 233 -21.84 -22.03 -2.76
CA THR A 233 -20.79 -21.01 -2.92
C THR A 233 -20.97 -19.99 -1.79
N ALA A 234 -19.88 -19.36 -1.31
CA ALA A 234 -19.98 -18.42 -0.19
C ALA A 234 -21.03 -17.31 -0.42
N TRP A 235 -21.24 -16.88 -1.67
CA TRP A 235 -22.30 -15.93 -2.02
C TRP A 235 -23.72 -16.43 -1.69
N GLU A 236 -23.99 -17.74 -1.76
CA GLU A 236 -25.29 -18.30 -1.43
C GLU A 236 -25.64 -18.21 0.06
N ARG A 237 -24.64 -18.09 0.94
CA ARG A 237 -24.87 -17.79 2.36
C ARG A 237 -25.24 -16.32 2.59
N HIS A 238 -24.93 -15.46 1.62
CA HIS A 238 -25.16 -14.02 1.64
C HIS A 238 -26.26 -13.57 0.67
N LYS A 239 -27.22 -14.45 0.34
CA LYS A 239 -28.32 -14.18 -0.62
C LYS A 239 -29.03 -12.85 -0.38
N GLY A 240 -29.40 -12.55 0.88
CA GLY A 240 -30.05 -11.28 1.26
C GLY A 240 -29.17 -10.03 1.13
N LYS A 241 -27.89 -10.19 0.76
CA LYS A 241 -26.92 -9.11 0.54
C LYS A 241 -26.57 -8.96 -0.96
N SER A 242 -27.20 -9.73 -1.85
CA SER A 242 -26.97 -9.62 -3.30
C SER A 242 -27.42 -8.26 -3.83
N MET A 243 -26.60 -7.65 -4.68
CA MET A 243 -26.82 -6.29 -5.17
C MET A 243 -27.64 -6.25 -6.48
N GLY A 244 -28.11 -7.41 -6.97
CA GLY A 244 -28.71 -7.54 -8.29
C GLY A 244 -27.65 -7.62 -9.40
N ALA A 245 -28.03 -8.15 -10.56
CA ALA A 245 -27.10 -8.46 -11.66
C ALA A 245 -26.33 -7.23 -12.22
N GLN A 246 -26.81 -6.01 -11.95
CA GLN A 246 -26.32 -4.76 -12.53
C GLN A 246 -25.53 -3.87 -11.56
N ARG A 247 -25.43 -4.23 -10.27
CA ARG A 247 -24.71 -3.43 -9.26
C ARG A 247 -23.42 -4.11 -8.85
N ALA A 248 -22.41 -3.95 -9.70
CA ALA A 248 -21.02 -4.26 -9.37
C ALA A 248 -20.34 -3.04 -8.73
N SER A 249 -19.38 -3.28 -7.85
CA SER A 249 -18.54 -2.22 -7.33
C SER A 249 -17.74 -1.54 -8.45
N LYS A 250 -17.60 -0.23 -8.33
CA LYS A 250 -16.86 0.59 -9.29
C LYS A 250 -15.37 0.57 -8.99
N VAL A 251 -14.55 0.56 -10.02
CA VAL A 251 -13.09 0.50 -9.95
C VAL A 251 -12.48 1.55 -10.85
N LEU A 252 -11.51 2.28 -10.33
CA LEU A 252 -10.60 3.12 -11.09
C LEU A 252 -9.25 2.41 -11.22
N LEU A 253 -8.81 2.16 -12.46
CA LEU A 253 -7.46 1.66 -12.72
C LEU A 253 -6.49 2.82 -12.78
N ARG A 254 -5.68 2.99 -11.72
CA ARG A 254 -4.65 4.02 -11.67
C ARG A 254 -3.39 3.54 -12.38
N HIS A 255 -2.82 4.39 -13.23
CA HIS A 255 -1.58 4.07 -13.96
C HIS A 255 -0.40 3.88 -13.00
N ARG A 256 0.55 3.03 -13.40
CA ARG A 256 1.89 2.92 -12.80
C ARG A 256 2.95 3.29 -13.83
N ILE A 257 4.11 3.72 -13.35
CA ILE A 257 5.32 3.83 -14.15
C ILE A 257 6.33 2.77 -13.71
N LYS A 258 7.09 2.24 -14.67
CA LYS A 258 8.19 1.32 -14.47
C LYS A 258 9.51 2.10 -14.44
N ALA A 259 10.43 1.68 -13.58
CA ALA A 259 11.78 2.21 -13.47
C ALA A 259 12.79 1.07 -13.56
N ASP A 260 13.70 1.17 -14.52
CA ASP A 260 14.87 0.31 -14.62
C ASP A 260 16.13 1.15 -14.40
N VAL A 261 16.93 0.75 -13.42
CA VAL A 261 18.15 1.46 -13.04
C VAL A 261 19.36 0.69 -13.53
N PHE A 262 20.24 1.39 -14.24
CA PHE A 262 21.45 0.85 -14.83
C PHE A 262 22.68 1.52 -14.23
N ASP A 263 23.65 0.72 -13.78
CA ASP A 263 24.94 1.23 -13.32
C ASP A 263 25.73 1.90 -14.46
N PRO A 264 26.83 2.61 -14.17
CA PRO A 264 27.67 3.22 -15.22
C PRO A 264 28.30 2.23 -16.21
N SER A 265 28.27 0.93 -15.90
CA SER A 265 28.74 -0.15 -16.78
C SER A 265 27.63 -0.72 -17.67
N GLY A 266 26.38 -0.27 -17.49
CA GLY A 266 25.20 -0.70 -18.24
C GLY A 266 24.48 -1.92 -17.65
N ASN A 267 24.82 -2.38 -16.45
CA ASN A 267 24.14 -3.50 -15.80
C ASN A 267 22.88 -3.03 -15.09
N ASN A 268 21.77 -3.78 -15.23
CA ASN A 268 20.55 -3.51 -14.47
C ASN A 268 20.75 -3.89 -12.99
N ILE A 269 20.45 -2.97 -12.08
CA ILE A 269 20.64 -3.13 -10.63
C ILE A 269 19.32 -3.15 -9.83
N ASN A 270 18.18 -3.40 -10.49
CA ASN A 270 16.87 -3.38 -9.83
C ASN A 270 16.75 -4.37 -8.69
N HIS A 271 17.35 -5.57 -8.81
CA HIS A 271 17.29 -6.60 -7.75
C HIS A 271 17.88 -6.11 -6.42
N TRP A 272 18.98 -5.34 -6.47
CA TRP A 272 19.58 -4.77 -5.27
C TRP A 272 18.71 -3.66 -4.66
N LEU A 273 18.06 -2.86 -5.51
CA LEU A 273 17.15 -1.81 -5.09
C LEU A 273 15.88 -2.38 -4.43
N SER A 274 15.35 -3.49 -4.95
CA SER A 274 14.20 -4.16 -4.35
C SER A 274 14.49 -4.69 -2.95
N ASP A 275 15.70 -5.18 -2.69
CA ASP A 275 16.11 -5.66 -1.36
C ASP A 275 16.19 -4.54 -0.33
N THR A 276 16.63 -3.35 -0.76
CA THR A 276 16.68 -2.15 0.09
C THR A 276 15.27 -1.61 0.39
N LEU A 277 14.32 -1.83 -0.53
CA LEU A 277 12.92 -1.47 -0.37
C LEU A 277 12.11 -2.50 0.45
N SER A 278 12.51 -3.77 0.46
CA SER A 278 11.84 -4.86 1.18
C SER A 278 12.34 -5.04 2.61
N SER A 279 13.53 -4.55 2.94
CA SER A 279 14.20 -4.82 4.21
C SER A 279 14.20 -3.61 5.16
N GLU A 280 13.60 -3.78 6.34
CA GLU A 280 14.24 -3.31 7.57
C GLU A 280 15.71 -3.68 7.52
N ALA A 281 16.61 -2.70 7.67
CA ALA A 281 18.06 -2.80 7.58
C ALA A 281 18.61 -4.23 7.76
N LYS A 282 18.72 -5.00 6.66
CA LYS A 282 19.58 -6.17 6.62
C LYS A 282 20.99 -5.64 6.40
N THR A 283 21.68 -5.39 7.50
CA THR A 283 23.11 -5.11 7.51
C THR A 283 23.86 -6.27 6.86
N GLY A 284 24.51 -5.98 5.73
CA GLY A 284 25.62 -6.78 5.22
C GLY A 284 25.26 -8.06 4.47
N ALA A 285 24.95 -7.94 3.19
CA ALA A 285 25.31 -8.97 2.21
C ALA A 285 25.53 -8.32 0.83
N LYS A 286 26.80 -8.13 0.43
CA LYS A 286 27.15 -7.98 -0.98
C LYS A 286 26.98 -9.36 -1.63
N ALA A 287 25.79 -9.69 -2.08
CA ALA A 287 25.62 -10.80 -3.01
C ALA A 287 26.20 -10.36 -4.35
N LEU A 288 27.21 -11.08 -4.83
CA LEU A 288 27.77 -10.91 -6.18
C LEU A 288 26.63 -11.02 -7.18
N ALA A 289 26.45 -9.99 -8.00
CA ALA A 289 25.48 -10.00 -9.08
C ALA A 289 25.74 -11.22 -9.96
N VAL A 290 24.80 -12.16 -9.99
CA VAL A 290 24.79 -13.22 -10.99
C VAL A 290 24.35 -12.57 -12.29
N PRO A 291 25.23 -12.48 -13.30
CA PRO A 291 24.90 -11.84 -14.56
C PRO A 291 24.05 -12.85 -15.34
N HIS A 292 22.71 -12.78 -15.27
CA HIS A 292 21.78 -13.16 -16.35
C HIS A 292 20.30 -13.26 -15.97
N GLU A 293 19.89 -13.14 -14.71
CA GLU A 293 18.44 -13.12 -14.43
C GLU A 293 17.83 -11.73 -14.73
N PRO A 294 16.80 -11.65 -15.59
CA PRO A 294 16.11 -10.39 -15.84
C PRO A 294 15.46 -9.92 -14.53
N SER A 295 16.00 -8.84 -13.96
CA SER A 295 15.44 -8.25 -12.75
C SER A 295 14.10 -7.58 -13.08
N PRO A 296 13.02 -7.87 -12.32
CA PRO A 296 11.73 -7.23 -12.56
C PRO A 296 11.86 -5.70 -12.43
N SER A 297 11.20 -4.96 -13.32
CA SER A 297 11.16 -3.51 -13.25
C SER A 297 10.53 -3.05 -11.94
N LEU A 298 11.14 -2.03 -11.32
CA LEU A 298 10.54 -1.35 -10.17
C LEU A 298 9.32 -0.58 -10.65
N ARG A 299 8.30 -0.43 -9.79
CA ARG A 299 7.08 0.31 -10.15
C ARG A 299 6.75 1.37 -9.13
N ALA A 300 6.20 2.48 -9.63
CA ALA A 300 5.67 3.58 -8.83
C ALA A 300 4.22 3.85 -9.22
N ILE A 301 3.37 4.18 -8.24
CA ILE A 301 2.00 4.65 -8.49
C ILE A 301 1.93 6.16 -8.57
N ASN A 302 2.77 6.88 -7.83
CA ASN A 302 2.82 8.34 -7.87
C ASN A 302 4.02 8.81 -8.69
N GLU A 303 5.24 8.62 -8.18
CA GLU A 303 6.44 9.19 -8.80
C GLU A 303 7.72 8.41 -8.54
N ILE A 304 8.67 8.59 -9.45
CA ILE A 304 10.09 8.32 -9.26
C ILE A 304 10.79 9.67 -9.19
N SER A 305 11.55 9.90 -8.12
CA SER A 305 12.26 11.16 -7.93
C SER A 305 13.75 10.95 -7.69
N VAL A 306 14.54 11.88 -8.23
CA VAL A 306 15.98 11.99 -7.96
C VAL A 306 16.20 13.35 -7.33
N HIS A 307 16.83 13.37 -6.16
CA HIS A 307 17.04 14.59 -5.38
C HIS A 307 18.49 14.66 -4.87
N ARG A 308 19.04 15.87 -4.69
CA ARG A 308 20.39 16.05 -4.12
C ARG A 308 20.52 15.60 -2.65
N GLY A 309 19.40 15.33 -1.99
CA GLY A 309 19.35 14.97 -0.58
C GLY A 309 19.91 16.07 0.33
N SER A 310 20.77 15.68 1.27
CA SER A 310 21.47 16.61 2.16
C SER A 310 22.68 17.31 1.53
N HIS A 311 23.02 16.99 0.28
CA HIS A 311 24.19 17.60 -0.37
C HIS A 311 23.94 19.09 -0.67
N PRO A 312 24.95 19.96 -0.48
CA PRO A 312 24.82 21.40 -0.73
C PRO A 312 24.88 21.77 -2.22
N HIS A 313 25.39 20.87 -3.06
CA HIS A 313 25.49 21.10 -4.51
C HIS A 313 24.23 20.61 -5.22
N LEU A 314 23.80 21.35 -6.23
CA LEU A 314 22.66 21.01 -7.08
C LEU A 314 22.93 19.73 -7.88
N ALA A 315 21.87 18.98 -8.11
CA ALA A 315 21.88 17.81 -8.98
C ALA A 315 21.97 18.26 -10.44
N ILE A 316 22.87 17.64 -11.21
CA ILE A 316 22.99 17.84 -12.66
C ILE A 316 22.54 16.56 -13.35
N ILE A 317 21.45 16.62 -14.11
CA ILE A 317 20.80 15.43 -14.68
C ILE A 317 20.52 15.67 -16.16
N ASP A 318 21.02 14.79 -17.03
CA ASP A 318 20.68 14.79 -18.45
C ASP A 318 19.37 14.03 -18.66
N ILE A 319 18.46 14.61 -19.44
CA ILE A 319 17.15 14.04 -19.73
C ILE A 319 17.08 13.68 -21.20
N TYR A 320 16.65 12.47 -21.50
CA TYR A 320 16.43 11.99 -22.86
C TYR A 320 14.99 11.52 -23.02
N GLN A 321 14.37 11.84 -24.14
CA GLN A 321 13.06 11.37 -24.54
C GLN A 321 13.19 10.49 -25.77
N ASN A 322 12.75 9.24 -25.70
CA ASN A 322 12.85 8.26 -26.78
C ASN A 322 14.28 8.16 -27.36
N GLY A 323 15.29 8.31 -26.51
CA GLY A 323 16.72 8.28 -26.90
C GLY A 323 17.28 9.61 -27.40
N HIS A 324 16.44 10.62 -27.66
CA HIS A 324 16.89 11.96 -28.06
C HIS A 324 17.19 12.81 -26.83
N PHE A 325 18.33 13.52 -26.84
CA PHE A 325 18.67 14.47 -25.78
C PHE A 325 17.63 15.60 -25.75
N LEU A 326 17.02 15.81 -24.58
CA LEU A 326 16.03 16.85 -24.36
C LEU A 326 16.69 18.08 -23.73
N THR A 327 17.31 17.93 -22.55
CA THR A 327 17.98 19.01 -21.83
C THR A 327 18.85 18.48 -20.67
N GLU A 328 19.77 19.30 -20.17
CA GLU A 328 20.48 19.09 -18.90
C GLU A 328 19.84 20.00 -17.84
N THR A 329 19.37 19.43 -16.73
CA THR A 329 18.82 20.19 -15.61
C THR A 329 19.83 20.34 -14.49
N THR A 330 19.96 21.56 -13.98
CA THR A 330 20.67 21.84 -12.72
C THR A 330 19.63 22.32 -11.70
N ALA A 331 19.35 21.50 -10.69
CA ALA A 331 18.19 21.68 -9.81
C ALA A 331 18.39 21.02 -8.44
N ASP A 332 17.47 21.21 -7.50
CA ASP A 332 17.41 20.37 -6.30
C ASP A 332 17.17 18.90 -6.69
N GLY A 333 16.38 18.68 -7.74
CA GLY A 333 16.09 17.36 -8.28
C GLY A 333 15.13 17.39 -9.47
N ILE A 334 14.62 16.21 -9.80
CA ILE A 334 13.60 16.01 -10.81
C ILE A 334 12.71 14.83 -10.41
N LEU A 335 11.44 14.87 -10.80
CA LEU A 335 10.52 13.75 -10.64
C LEU A 335 9.82 13.42 -11.96
N ILE A 336 9.58 12.13 -12.16
CA ILE A 336 8.71 11.58 -13.20
C ILE A 336 7.47 11.01 -12.51
N SER A 337 6.29 11.53 -12.81
CA SER A 337 5.06 11.15 -12.13
C SER A 337 3.97 10.65 -13.06
N THR A 338 3.08 9.83 -12.51
CA THR A 338 1.81 9.44 -13.10
C THR A 338 0.79 10.59 -12.94
N PRO A 339 -0.37 10.50 -13.60
CA PRO A 339 -1.49 11.40 -13.32
C PRO A 339 -1.96 11.35 -11.86
N THR A 340 -1.92 10.17 -11.23
CA THR A 340 -2.21 10.02 -9.79
C THR A 340 -1.19 10.78 -8.94
N GLY A 341 0.10 10.72 -9.29
CA GLY A 341 1.16 11.48 -8.61
C GLY A 341 1.16 12.98 -8.91
N SER A 342 0.29 13.46 -9.81
CA SER A 342 0.20 14.88 -10.15
C SER A 342 -0.23 15.75 -8.97
N THR A 343 -1.04 15.20 -8.05
CA THR A 343 -1.49 15.85 -6.80
C THR A 343 -0.58 15.59 -5.60
N ALA A 344 0.50 14.82 -5.79
CA ALA A 344 1.49 14.52 -4.76
C ALA A 344 2.68 15.49 -4.85
N TYR A 345 3.92 14.99 -4.84
CA TYR A 345 5.11 15.84 -4.84
C TYR A 345 5.22 16.70 -6.12
N SER A 346 4.68 16.23 -7.24
CA SER A 346 4.59 16.99 -8.49
C SER A 346 3.84 18.31 -8.31
N LEU A 347 2.73 18.32 -7.54
CA LEU A 347 1.95 19.52 -7.28
C LEU A 347 2.79 20.54 -6.50
N SER A 348 3.49 20.08 -5.46
CA SER A 348 4.35 20.94 -4.64
C SER A 348 5.52 21.53 -5.42
N ALA A 349 6.02 20.81 -6.43
CA ALA A 349 7.06 21.28 -7.34
C ALA A 349 6.53 22.18 -8.48
N GLY A 350 5.23 22.47 -8.51
CA GLY A 350 4.60 23.37 -9.50
C GLY A 350 4.11 22.69 -10.77
N GLY A 351 3.97 21.36 -10.77
CA GLY A 351 3.37 20.60 -11.86
C GLY A 351 1.83 20.76 -11.92
N PRO A 352 1.22 20.50 -13.09
CA PRO A 352 -0.23 20.60 -13.24
C PRO A 352 -0.96 19.46 -12.52
N ILE A 353 -2.20 19.72 -12.11
CA ILE A 353 -3.12 18.66 -11.69
C ILE A 353 -3.66 17.95 -12.93
N VAL A 354 -3.55 16.62 -12.96
CA VAL A 354 -3.98 15.80 -14.09
C VAL A 354 -4.99 14.76 -13.62
N HIS A 355 -6.10 14.62 -14.36
CA HIS A 355 -7.12 13.64 -14.07
C HIS A 355 -6.57 12.20 -14.18
N PRO A 356 -6.87 11.28 -13.24
CA PRO A 356 -6.22 9.95 -13.14
C PRO A 356 -6.39 9.05 -14.37
N LEU A 357 -7.43 9.28 -15.18
CA LEU A 357 -7.70 8.55 -16.42
C LEU A 357 -6.96 9.05 -17.65
N VAL A 358 -6.30 10.22 -17.57
CA VAL A 358 -5.50 10.73 -18.69
C VAL A 358 -4.26 9.87 -18.82
N LYS A 359 -4.03 9.27 -19.99
CA LYS A 359 -2.84 8.45 -20.26
C LYS A 359 -1.61 9.33 -20.50
N SER A 360 -1.07 9.90 -19.41
CA SER A 360 0.11 10.77 -19.49
C SER A 360 1.19 10.40 -18.47
N LEU A 361 2.39 10.91 -18.73
CA LEU A 361 3.57 10.86 -17.90
C LEU A 361 4.09 12.30 -17.74
N LEU A 362 4.37 12.72 -16.51
CA LEU A 362 4.78 14.09 -16.23
C LEU A 362 6.27 14.13 -15.89
N ILE A 363 6.98 15.13 -16.43
CA ILE A 363 8.35 15.50 -16.01
C ILE A 363 8.25 16.83 -15.26
N THR A 364 8.58 16.83 -13.97
CA THR A 364 8.53 18.05 -13.14
C THR A 364 9.90 18.28 -12.48
N PRO A 365 10.60 19.38 -12.80
CA PRO A 365 11.84 19.73 -12.09
C PRO A 365 11.53 20.23 -10.68
N ILE A 366 12.45 19.98 -9.74
CA ILE A 366 12.35 20.44 -8.35
C ILE A 366 13.30 21.62 -8.19
N SER A 367 12.77 22.82 -8.02
CA SER A 367 13.55 24.07 -7.87
C SER A 367 14.69 24.21 -8.90
N PRO A 368 14.40 24.20 -10.22
CA PRO A 368 15.45 24.29 -11.24
C PRO A 368 16.13 25.66 -11.23
N CYS A 369 17.44 25.70 -11.44
CA CYS A 369 18.18 26.91 -11.79
C CYS A 369 17.98 27.28 -13.26
N SER A 370 16.71 27.44 -13.66
CA SER A 370 16.29 27.83 -15.00
C SER A 370 14.95 28.56 -14.92
N LEU A 371 14.82 29.65 -15.67
CA LEU A 371 13.57 30.41 -15.76
C LEU A 371 12.53 29.75 -16.70
N SER A 372 12.99 28.89 -17.60
CA SER A 372 12.16 28.33 -18.68
C SER A 372 11.88 26.83 -18.53
N PHE A 373 12.48 26.14 -17.56
CA PHE A 373 12.21 24.72 -17.37
C PHE A 373 10.88 24.52 -16.63
N ARG A 374 9.79 24.46 -17.41
CA ARG A 374 8.43 24.15 -16.95
C ARG A 374 8.18 22.65 -16.96
N SER A 375 7.19 22.19 -16.17
CA SER A 375 6.74 20.81 -16.22
C SER A 375 6.25 20.42 -17.61
N LEU A 376 6.57 19.20 -18.03
CA LEU A 376 6.16 18.63 -19.31
C LEU A 376 5.14 17.52 -19.07
N VAL A 377 4.10 17.46 -19.90
CA VAL A 377 3.13 16.37 -19.92
C VAL A 377 3.30 15.62 -21.23
N LEU A 378 3.62 14.33 -21.14
CA LEU A 378 3.95 13.46 -22.26
C LEU A 378 2.95 12.30 -22.34
N PRO A 379 2.79 11.65 -23.51
CA PRO A 379 2.07 10.38 -23.61
C PRO A 379 2.66 9.31 -22.68
N LEU A 380 1.80 8.48 -22.07
CA LEU A 380 2.20 7.48 -21.07
C LEU A 380 3.23 6.45 -21.60
N ASP A 381 3.21 6.14 -22.89
CA ASP A 381 4.13 5.21 -23.57
C ASP A 381 5.50 5.83 -23.91
N THR A 382 5.69 7.12 -23.60
CA THR A 382 6.97 7.81 -23.81
C THR A 382 8.06 7.22 -22.91
N LYS A 383 9.23 6.95 -23.50
CA LYS A 383 10.41 6.48 -22.76
C LYS A 383 11.25 7.67 -22.33
N VAL A 384 11.41 7.84 -21.03
CA VAL A 384 12.25 8.90 -20.44
C VAL A 384 13.48 8.27 -19.82
N THR A 385 14.66 8.77 -20.15
CA THR A 385 15.91 8.36 -19.50
C THR A 385 16.51 9.54 -18.74
N LEU A 386 16.76 9.34 -17.45
CA LEU A 386 17.49 10.27 -16.60
C LEU A 386 18.91 9.73 -16.43
N ARG A 387 19.91 10.46 -16.92
CA ARG A 387 21.32 10.10 -16.75
C ARG A 387 21.97 11.07 -15.76
N MET A 388 22.57 10.52 -14.71
CA MET A 388 23.26 11.32 -13.70
C MET A 388 24.54 11.90 -14.32
N SER A 389 24.60 13.22 -14.51
CA SER A 389 25.72 13.86 -15.24
C SER A 389 27.05 13.63 -14.52
N ARG A 390 28.12 13.41 -15.29
CA ARG A 390 29.50 13.29 -14.75
C ARG A 390 30.01 14.60 -14.13
N LYS A 391 29.30 15.71 -14.35
CA LYS A 391 29.60 17.02 -13.76
C LYS A 391 29.14 17.16 -12.30
N ASN A 392 28.35 16.21 -11.79
CA ASN A 392 27.91 16.25 -10.39
C ASN A 392 29.11 16.29 -9.44
N ARG A 393 29.08 17.24 -8.50
CA ARG A 393 30.10 17.36 -7.44
C ARG A 393 29.82 16.41 -6.28
N GLY A 394 28.55 16.09 -6.05
CA GLY A 394 28.13 15.08 -5.07
C GLY A 394 28.46 13.67 -5.55
N ARG A 395 28.74 12.77 -4.61
CA ARG A 395 29.06 11.36 -4.94
C ARG A 395 27.82 10.56 -5.34
N GLU A 396 26.66 10.91 -4.78
CA GLU A 396 25.39 10.22 -5.00
C GLU A 396 24.22 11.21 -4.93
N LEU A 397 23.19 10.95 -5.73
CA LEU A 397 21.87 11.59 -5.64
C LEU A 397 20.87 10.57 -5.07
N ASP A 398 19.91 11.02 -4.27
CA ASP A 398 18.91 10.15 -3.67
C ASP A 398 17.82 9.79 -4.69
N LEU A 399 17.71 8.51 -5.02
CA LEU A 399 16.59 7.94 -5.77
C LEU A 399 15.48 7.52 -4.81
N SER A 400 14.26 8.00 -5.05
CA SER A 400 13.07 7.62 -4.30
C SER A 400 11.95 7.14 -5.21
N ILE A 401 11.14 6.20 -4.72
CA ILE A 401 9.96 5.65 -5.40
C ILE A 401 8.78 5.73 -4.45
N ASP A 402 7.72 6.45 -4.86
CA ASP A 402 6.53 6.75 -4.05
C ASP A 402 6.91 7.31 -2.66
N GLY A 403 7.78 8.32 -2.64
CA GLY A 403 8.30 8.96 -1.42
C GLY A 403 9.26 8.12 -0.55
N LYS A 404 9.57 6.87 -0.91
CA LYS A 404 10.54 6.03 -0.18
C LYS A 404 11.91 6.05 -0.84
N ARG A 405 12.93 6.49 -0.10
CA ARG A 405 14.33 6.44 -0.55
C ARG A 405 14.73 4.98 -0.83
N CYS A 406 15.17 4.72 -2.05
CA CYS A 406 15.57 3.40 -2.53
C CYS A 406 17.09 3.25 -2.48
N ALA A 407 17.83 4.22 -3.01
CA ALA A 407 19.28 4.17 -3.10
C ALA A 407 19.91 5.53 -3.37
N GLY A 408 21.24 5.62 -3.22
CA GLY A 408 22.05 6.65 -3.86
C GLY A 408 22.42 6.22 -5.29
N VAL A 409 22.29 7.13 -6.26
CA VAL A 409 22.70 6.92 -7.65
C VAL A 409 23.92 7.78 -7.96
N SER A 410 24.98 7.14 -8.44
CA SER A 410 26.26 7.80 -8.73
C SER A 410 26.28 8.43 -10.14
N PRO A 411 27.22 9.34 -10.42
CA PRO A 411 27.41 9.86 -11.77
C PRO A 411 27.63 8.74 -12.80
N GLY A 412 26.95 8.85 -13.95
CA GLY A 412 26.93 7.83 -15.01
C GLY A 412 25.80 6.80 -14.90
N THR A 413 25.11 6.70 -13.77
CA THR A 413 23.90 5.86 -13.63
C THR A 413 22.78 6.37 -14.53
N GLU A 414 22.05 5.45 -15.18
CA GLU A 414 20.86 5.73 -15.96
C GLU A 414 19.62 5.19 -15.29
N ILE A 415 18.54 5.96 -15.27
CA ILE A 415 17.21 5.53 -14.84
C ILE A 415 16.29 5.64 -16.03
N ARG A 416 15.79 4.51 -16.52
CA ARG A 416 14.87 4.43 -17.65
C ARG A 416 13.45 4.27 -17.11
N VAL A 417 12.58 5.20 -17.47
CA VAL A 417 11.20 5.30 -17.00
C VAL A 417 10.24 5.21 -18.17
N GLU A 418 9.23 4.37 -18.04
CA GLU A 418 8.14 4.24 -19.01
C GLU A 418 6.83 3.88 -18.31
N GLY A 419 5.68 4.21 -18.91
CA GLY A 419 4.38 3.80 -18.38
C GLY A 419 4.17 2.30 -18.41
N GLU A 420 3.49 1.77 -17.40
CA GLU A 420 2.94 0.42 -17.46
C GLU A 420 1.68 0.41 -18.35
N PHE A 421 1.52 -0.66 -19.12
CA PHE A 421 0.31 -0.87 -19.91
C PHE A 421 -0.92 -0.93 -19.01
N VAL A 422 -1.92 -0.09 -19.32
CA VAL A 422 -3.27 -0.16 -18.76
C VAL A 422 -4.26 -0.05 -19.90
N GLY A 423 -5.01 -1.12 -20.12
CA GLY A 423 -5.89 -1.21 -21.28
C GLY A 423 -6.53 -2.57 -21.43
N ARG A 424 -7.33 -2.71 -22.48
CA ARG A 424 -7.98 -3.96 -22.87
C ARG A 424 -6.95 -4.90 -23.51
N ALA A 425 -6.93 -6.16 -23.08
CA ALA A 425 -6.13 -7.20 -23.73
C ALA A 425 -6.84 -8.57 -23.65
N GLY A 426 -6.47 -9.48 -24.55
CA GLY A 426 -6.98 -10.85 -24.59
C GLY A 426 -8.36 -11.05 -25.25
N PRO A 427 -8.86 -12.30 -25.29
CA PRO A 427 -10.04 -12.69 -26.08
C PRO A 427 -11.37 -12.08 -25.63
N GLY A 428 -11.41 -11.54 -24.41
CA GLY A 428 -12.61 -10.96 -23.79
C GLY A 428 -12.57 -9.45 -23.61
N GLU A 429 -11.57 -8.76 -24.18
CA GLU A 429 -11.35 -7.32 -24.01
C GLU A 429 -11.33 -6.87 -22.53
N GLU A 430 -10.82 -7.73 -21.66
CA GLU A 430 -10.72 -7.43 -20.24
C GLU A 430 -9.67 -6.36 -19.99
N TRP A 431 -9.93 -5.52 -18.99
CA TRP A 431 -8.96 -4.51 -18.60
C TRP A 431 -7.87 -5.12 -17.72
N HIS A 432 -6.62 -4.84 -18.10
CA HIS A 432 -5.43 -5.33 -17.41
C HIS A 432 -4.49 -4.16 -17.03
N GLY A 433 -3.67 -4.42 -16.00
CA GLY A 433 -2.62 -3.51 -15.54
C GLY A 433 -3.08 -2.44 -14.55
N GLY A 434 -2.13 -1.63 -14.10
CA GLY A 434 -2.37 -0.54 -13.16
C GLY A 434 -2.67 -1.00 -11.73
N VAL A 435 -3.15 -0.06 -10.92
CA VAL A 435 -3.59 -0.28 -9.54
C VAL A 435 -5.10 -0.10 -9.48
N PRO A 436 -5.86 -1.18 -9.26
CA PRO A 436 -7.31 -1.14 -9.14
C PRO A 436 -7.71 -0.59 -7.78
N CYS A 437 -8.29 0.62 -7.77
CA CYS A 437 -8.83 1.27 -6.57
C CYS A 437 -10.35 1.24 -6.60
N MET A 438 -10.96 0.74 -5.52
CA MET A 438 -12.41 0.67 -5.38
C MET A 438 -12.98 2.06 -5.12
N ILE A 439 -13.91 2.49 -5.97
CA ILE A 439 -14.59 3.79 -5.88
C ILE A 439 -15.97 3.60 -5.25
N ARG A 440 -16.39 4.57 -4.45
CA ARG A 440 -17.73 4.59 -3.84
C ARG A 440 -18.80 4.65 -4.94
N THR A 441 -19.79 3.75 -4.87
CA THR A 441 -20.77 3.55 -5.96
C THR A 441 -21.62 4.79 -6.27
N GLU A 442 -21.80 5.68 -5.30
CA GLU A 442 -22.56 6.94 -5.46
C GLU A 442 -21.77 8.03 -6.18
N ASP A 443 -20.44 7.92 -6.25
CA ASP A 443 -19.58 8.91 -6.89
C ASP A 443 -19.23 8.43 -8.32
N ASP A 444 -19.86 9.02 -9.34
CA ASP A 444 -19.46 8.79 -10.73
C ASP A 444 -18.19 9.56 -11.11
N ASP A 445 -17.91 10.66 -10.38
CA ASP A 445 -16.69 11.46 -10.53
C ASP A 445 -16.12 11.84 -9.15
N PRO A 446 -15.44 10.90 -8.47
CA PRO A 446 -14.80 11.17 -7.18
C PRO A 446 -13.67 12.21 -7.29
N TRP A 447 -13.16 12.46 -8.50
CA TRP A 447 -12.01 13.33 -8.69
C TRP A 447 -12.38 14.79 -8.48
N VAL A 448 -13.53 15.25 -9.00
CA VAL A 448 -13.99 16.63 -8.78
C VAL A 448 -14.28 16.87 -7.29
N GLY A 449 -14.99 15.95 -6.64
CA GLY A 449 -15.27 16.03 -5.20
C GLY A 449 -13.99 16.06 -4.35
N GLY A 450 -12.99 15.26 -4.72
CA GLY A 450 -11.67 15.31 -4.11
C GLY A 450 -10.98 16.67 -4.35
N LEU A 451 -11.00 17.19 -5.56
CA LEU A 451 -10.33 18.45 -5.93
C LEU A 451 -10.91 19.67 -5.16
N THR A 452 -12.23 19.79 -5.11
CA THR A 452 -12.91 20.91 -4.45
C THR A 452 -12.99 20.70 -2.94
N GLY A 453 -13.22 19.48 -2.48
CA GLY A 453 -13.37 19.14 -1.06
C GLY A 453 -12.05 19.16 -0.30
N LEU A 454 -10.99 18.56 -0.86
CA LEU A 454 -9.67 18.37 -0.23
C LEU A 454 -8.71 19.51 -0.52
N LEU A 455 -8.44 19.75 -1.80
CA LEU A 455 -7.44 20.73 -2.23
C LEU A 455 -7.98 22.16 -2.21
N LYS A 456 -9.29 22.33 -1.99
CA LYS A 456 -9.98 23.63 -2.06
C LYS A 456 -9.60 24.37 -3.35
N PHE A 457 -9.58 23.62 -4.45
CA PHE A 457 -9.13 24.14 -5.73
C PHE A 457 -9.95 25.35 -6.16
N ASN A 458 -9.26 26.44 -6.51
CA ASN A 458 -9.85 27.71 -6.93
C ASN A 458 -10.95 28.24 -5.97
N HIS A 459 -10.74 28.11 -4.66
CA HIS A 459 -11.69 28.60 -3.68
C HIS A 459 -11.94 30.11 -3.83
N PRO A 460 -13.20 30.57 -3.88
CA PRO A 460 -13.51 31.98 -4.07
C PRO A 460 -12.97 32.83 -2.91
N PHE A 461 -12.51 34.04 -3.24
CA PHE A 461 -12.10 35.03 -2.24
C PHE A 461 -13.32 35.56 -1.48
N GLY A 462 -13.20 35.73 -0.16
CA GLY A 462 -14.18 36.45 0.66
C GLY A 462 -15.47 35.69 1.04
N ARG A 463 -15.56 34.39 0.78
CA ARG A 463 -16.58 33.53 1.42
C ARG A 463 -15.96 32.80 2.61
N ASP A 464 -16.50 33.03 3.81
CA ASP A 464 -16.09 32.30 5.00
C ASP A 464 -16.39 30.80 4.85
N PRO A 465 -15.53 29.91 5.37
CA PRO A 465 -15.78 28.48 5.36
C PRO A 465 -16.81 28.14 6.45
N GLY A 466 -18.09 28.35 6.17
CA GLY A 466 -19.17 28.03 7.10
C GLY A 466 -20.55 28.24 6.50
N GLY A 467 -21.14 27.14 6.02
CA GLY A 467 -22.52 27.08 5.52
C GLY A 467 -22.66 25.90 4.58
N ASP A 468 -23.48 24.92 4.96
CA ASP A 468 -23.79 23.70 4.23
C ASP A 468 -24.51 23.95 2.87
N ASP A 469 -23.84 24.62 1.93
CA ASP A 469 -24.43 25.00 0.62
C ASP A 469 -23.96 24.10 -0.54
N TYR A 470 -23.47 22.88 -0.26
CA TYR A 470 -23.24 21.86 -1.29
C TYR A 470 -24.26 20.71 -1.18
N ALA A 471 -25.53 21.06 -1.01
CA ALA A 471 -26.66 20.20 -1.30
C ALA A 471 -27.49 20.85 -2.42
N ASP A 472 -27.16 20.51 -3.66
CA ASP A 472 -28.10 20.44 -4.79
C ASP A 472 -27.51 19.54 -5.89
#